data_AF-A0A600BDI9-F1
#
_entry.id   AF-A0A600BDI9-F1
#
_cell.length_a   1.000
_cell.length_b   1.000
_cell.length_c   1.000
_cell.angle_alpha   90.00
_cell.angle_beta   90.00
_cell.angle_gamma   90.00
#
_symmetry.space_group_name_H-M   'P 1'
#
loop_
_entity.id
_entity.type
_entity.pdbx_description
1 polymer ?
#
loop_
_entity_poly.entity_id
_entity_poly.type
_entity_poly.pdbx_seq_one_letter_code
_entity_poly.pdbx_strand_id
1 'polypeptide(L)' 'EEKRVKIKHKLQYSTPTPRGKASEEDTTETPMWVNKGGKLTILQEDQGQLFSIKGTTDGKLKAAQ' A
#
# COMPACT_ATOMS: atom_id res chain seq x y z
N GLU A 1 13.15 -3.85 -8.15
CA GLU A 1 12.43 -2.95 -7.23
C GLU A 1 11.24 -3.68 -6.64
N GLU A 2 11.09 -3.68 -5.32
CA GLU A 2 9.88 -4.22 -4.68
C GLU A 2 8.69 -3.32 -5.02
N LYS A 3 7.63 -3.88 -5.63
CA LYS A 3 6.39 -3.15 -5.95
C LYS A 3 5.54 -2.88 -4.70
N ARG A 4 6.09 -2.10 -3.76
CA ARG A 4 5.38 -1.65 -2.54
C ARG A 4 5.09 -0.16 -2.61
N VAL A 5 3.90 0.22 -2.17
CA VAL A 5 3.50 1.61 -2.03
C VAL A 5 3.63 2.01 -0.57
N LYS A 6 4.29 3.12 -0.29
CA LYS A 6 4.36 3.67 1.08
C LYS A 6 3.16 4.58 1.31
N ILE A 7 2.32 4.24 2.29
CA ILE A 7 1.25 5.13 2.74
C ILE A 7 1.80 5.95 3.90
N LYS A 8 1.81 7.28 3.74
CA LYS A 8 2.14 8.21 4.81
C LYS A 8 0.86 8.63 5.53
N HIS A 9 0.82 8.44 6.84
CA HIS A 9 -0.21 8.99 7.70
C HIS A 9 0.39 10.20 8.42
N LYS A 10 -0.24 11.37 8.26
CA LYS A 10 0.14 12.58 8.99
C LYS A 10 -1.02 12.96 9.91
N LEU A 11 -0.78 12.94 11.21
CA LEU A 11 -1.71 13.48 12.20
C LEU A 11 -1.19 14.87 12.62
N GLN A 12 -2.01 15.90 12.43
CA GLN A 12 -1.74 17.24 12.94
C GLN A 12 -2.71 17.52 14.08
N TYR A 13 -2.18 17.65 15.29
CA TYR A 13 -2.95 18.05 16.45
C TYR A 13 -2.54 19.46 16.87
N SER A 14 -3.53 20.33 17.06
CA SER A 14 -3.30 21.69 17.51
C SER A 14 -4.24 22.03 18.66
N THR A 15 -3.68 22.39 19.80
CA THR A 15 -4.44 22.80 20.99
C THR A 15 -4.17 24.27 21.30
N PRO A 16 -5.21 25.12 21.31
CA PRO A 16 -5.08 26.48 21.81
C PRO A 16 -4.86 26.43 23.33
N THR A 17 -3.81 27.11 23.79
CA THR A 17 -3.52 27.29 25.21
C THR A 17 -3.82 28.74 25.59
N PRO A 18 -4.06 29.06 26.88
CA PRO A 18 -4.39 30.43 27.32
C PRO A 18 -3.35 31.49 26.91
N ARG A 19 -2.13 31.09 26.56
CA ARG A 19 -1.05 31.97 26.10
C ARG A 19 -0.25 31.39 24.92
N GLY A 20 -0.93 30.80 23.93
CA GLY A 20 -0.27 30.33 22.71
C GLY A 20 -0.97 29.14 22.03
N LYS A 21 -0.24 28.42 21.18
CA LYS A 21 -0.70 27.19 20.53
C LYS A 21 0.33 26.09 20.76
N ALA A 22 -0.12 24.91 21.19
CA ALA A 22 0.69 23.69 21.19
C ALA A 22 0.35 22.90 19.93
N SER A 23 1.36 22.52 19.16
CA SER A 23 1.22 21.71 17.94
C SER A 23 2.02 20.42 18.08
N GLU A 24 1.41 19.31 17.70
CA GLU A 24 2.04 18.00 17.63
C GLU A 24 1.86 17.45 16.21
N GLU A 25 2.96 17.08 15.58
CA GLU A 25 2.96 16.41 14.28
C GLU A 25 3.52 15.00 14.45
N ASP A 26 2.68 14.00 14.17
CA ASP A 26 3.11 12.61 14.10
C ASP A 26 2.98 12.11 12.64
N THR A 27 4.05 11.50 12.15
CA THR A 27 4.11 10.94 10.79
C THR A 27 4.52 9.48 10.86
N THR A 28 3.62 8.59 10.46
CA THR A 28 3.90 7.15 10.36
C THR A 28 3.82 6.70 8.91
N GLU A 29 4.78 5.87 8.48
CA GLU A 29 4.82 5.31 7.13
C GLU A 29 4.59 3.80 7.20
N THR A 30 3.56 3.31 6.51
CA THR A 30 3.30 1.86 6.42
C THR A 30 3.46 1.41 4.96
N PRO A 31 4.36 0.45 4.67
CA PRO A 31 4.48 -0.14 3.34
C PRO A 31 3.31 -1.09 3.07
N MET A 32 2.69 -0.96 1.90
CA MET A 32 1.55 -1.76 1.45
C MET A 32 1.85 -2.46 0.13
N TRP A 33 1.30 -3.66 -0.05
CA TRP A 33 1.32 -4.41 -1.31
C TRP A 33 0.18 -3.98 -2.22
N VAL A 34 0.45 -3.91 -3.52
CA VAL A 34 -0.56 -3.63 -4.55
C VAL A 34 -1.02 -4.95 -5.16
N ASN A 35 -2.28 -5.32 -4.90
CA ASN A 35 -2.89 -6.52 -5.46
C ASN A 35 -3.73 -6.21 -6.69
N LYS A 36 -4.27 -7.26 -7.31
CA LYS A 36 -5.11 -7.18 -8.50
C LYS A 36 -6.31 -6.26 -8.25
N GLY A 37 -6.54 -5.32 -9.16
CA GLY A 37 -7.61 -4.33 -9.03
C GLY A 37 -7.27 -3.13 -8.14
N GLY A 38 -6.00 -2.95 -7.75
CA GLY A 38 -5.56 -1.80 -6.96
C GLY A 38 -5.82 -1.92 -5.46
N LYS A 39 -6.18 -3.11 -4.97
CA LYS A 39 -6.40 -3.37 -3.55
C LYS A 39 -5.07 -3.33 -2.79
N LEU A 40 -5.00 -2.48 -1.77
CA LEU A 40 -3.83 -2.33 -0.90
C LEU A 40 -3.96 -3.21 0.35
N THR A 41 -2.95 -4.03 0.63
CA THR A 41 -2.93 -4.90 1.81
C THR A 41 -1.56 -4.90 2.48
N ILE A 42 -1.55 -5.14 3.79
CA ILE A 42 -0.31 -5.23 4.59
C ILE A 42 0.48 -6.50 4.25
N LEU A 43 -0.24 -7.58 3.94
CA LEU A 43 0.32 -8.86 3.49
C LEU A 43 -0.06 -9.09 2.03
N GLN A 44 0.85 -9.68 1.25
CA GLN A 44 0.58 -10.00 -0.15
C GLN A 44 -0.59 -10.98 -0.25
N GLU A 45 -1.59 -10.68 -1.09
CA GLU A 45 -2.67 -11.63 -1.35
C GLU A 45 -2.20 -12.79 -2.20
N ASP A 46 -2.88 -13.94 -2.06
CA ASP A 46 -2.71 -15.07 -2.97
C ASP A 46 -2.96 -14.60 -4.41
N GLN A 47 -1.93 -14.73 -5.25
CA GLN A 47 -1.96 -14.32 -6.65
C GLN A 47 -2.83 -15.25 -7.50
N GLY A 48 -3.35 -16.34 -6.92
CA GLY A 48 -4.14 -17.36 -7.59
C GLY A 48 -3.28 -18.20 -8.53
N GLN A 49 -3.93 -19.00 -9.37
CA GLN A 49 -3.23 -19.88 -10.31
C GLN A 49 -2.57 -19.06 -11.44
N LEU A 50 -1.25 -18.91 -11.35
CA LEU A 50 -0.43 -18.14 -12.30
C LEU A 50 -0.22 -18.84 -13.64
N PHE A 51 -0.36 -20.17 -13.65
CA PHE A 51 -0.09 -21.03 -14.80
C PHE A 51 -1.33 -21.83 -15.21
N SER A 52 -1.60 -21.92 -16.49
CA SER A 52 -2.59 -22.87 -17.00
C SER A 52 -2.16 -24.31 -16.67
N ILE A 53 -3.08 -25.26 -16.78
CA ILE A 53 -2.78 -26.70 -16.65
C ILE A 53 -1.65 -27.13 -17.62
N LYS A 54 -1.46 -26.40 -18.72
CA LYS A 54 -0.41 -26.63 -19.72
C LYS A 54 0.90 -25.87 -19.42
N GLY A 55 1.03 -25.26 -18.24
CA GLY A 55 2.23 -24.52 -17.81
C GLY A 55 2.41 -23.13 -18.43
N THR A 56 1.45 -22.66 -19.23
CA THR A 56 1.54 -21.33 -19.86
C THR A 56 1.08 -20.24 -18.91
N THR A 57 1.67 -19.05 -18.96
CA THR A 57 1.18 -17.88 -18.21
C THR A 57 -0.26 -17.52 -18.61
N ASP A 58 -1.14 -17.33 -17.62
CA ASP A 58 -2.54 -16.97 -17.85
C ASP A 58 -2.70 -15.49 -18.25
N GLY A 59 -3.79 -15.16 -18.94
CA GLY A 59 -3.97 -14.00 -19.85
C GLY A 59 -3.64 -12.59 -19.33
N LYS A 60 -3.42 -12.39 -18.03
CA LYS A 60 -2.96 -11.09 -17.47
C LYS A 60 -1.44 -10.94 -17.39
N LEU A 61 -0.69 -12.04 -17.37
CA LEU A 61 0.78 -12.02 -17.40
C LEU A 61 1.34 -11.91 -18.81
N LYS A 62 0.57 -12.34 -19.83
CA LYS A 62 0.93 -12.15 -21.25
C LYS A 62 0.90 -10.69 -21.69
N ALA A 63 0.05 -9.87 -21.07
CA ALA A 63 -0.10 -8.45 -21.40
C ALA A 63 0.99 -7.56 -20.79
N ALA A 64 1.83 -8.11 -19.90
CA ALA A 64 2.86 -7.38 -19.17
C ALA A 64 4.30 -7.77 -19.57
N GLN A 65 4.45 -8.57 -20.64
CA GLN A 65 5.74 -8.99 -21.18
C GLN A 65 6.11 -8.21 -22.44
#